data_AF-A0A955E2G3-F1
#
_entry.id   AF-A0A955E2G3-F1
#
_cell.length_a   1.000
_cell.length_b   1.000
_cell.length_c   1.000
_cell.angle_alpha   90.00
_cell.angle_beta   90.00
_cell.angle_gamma   90.00
#
_symmetry.space_group_name_H-M   'P 1'
#
loop_
_entity.id
_entity.type
_entity.pdbx_description
1 polymer ?
#
loop_
_entity_poly.entity_id
_entity_poly.type
_entity_poly.pdbx_seq_one_letter_code
_entity_poly.pdbx_strand_id
1 'polypeptide(L)'
;MTRHTKKSLAAATLGLSILLTGCSGTVLPPTFSAQGVREMETLDGRTRVVFVVNATNPNREPIPLERVEYSVAIDGGWVYEGVRSPESTLPGYSSQLFEIPAVIGADSLRAGRVASYMIDGSVKYHIPGPLAEVLYDADLRVPEAPLHLEGSIDLGQ
;
A
#
# COMPACT_ATOMS: atom_id res chain seq x y z
N MET A 1 -73.10 15.59 35.95
CA MET A 1 -72.30 15.55 34.70
C MET A 1 -71.03 16.35 34.94
N THR A 2 -69.99 15.71 35.46
CA THR A 2 -68.73 16.36 35.85
C THR A 2 -67.60 15.32 35.71
N ARG A 3 -66.74 15.51 34.70
CA ARG A 3 -65.67 14.59 34.31
C ARG A 3 -64.48 14.72 35.27
N HIS A 4 -64.11 13.62 35.92
CA HIS A 4 -62.78 13.45 36.51
C HIS A 4 -61.78 13.12 35.39
N THR A 5 -60.71 13.91 35.28
CA THR A 5 -59.56 13.57 34.44
C THR A 5 -58.31 13.64 35.32
N LYS A 6 -57.84 12.48 35.79
CA LYS A 6 -56.49 12.34 36.38
C LYS A 6 -55.62 11.67 35.33
N LYS A 7 -54.84 12.46 34.58
CA LYS A 7 -53.73 11.94 33.77
C LYS A 7 -52.53 11.85 34.70
N SER A 8 -52.10 10.63 35.03
CA SER A 8 -50.87 10.39 35.77
C SER A 8 -50.04 9.33 35.05
N LEU A 9 -48.76 9.65 34.95
CA LEU A 9 -47.62 8.79 34.66
C LEU A 9 -47.59 8.09 33.29
N ALA A 10 -46.98 8.77 32.34
CA ALA A 10 -46.17 8.11 31.31
C ALA A 10 -44.95 9.01 31.05
N ALA A 11 -43.97 8.94 31.95
CA ALA A 11 -42.70 9.64 31.83
C ALA A 11 -41.56 8.63 32.06
N ALA A 12 -40.52 8.77 31.23
CA ALA A 12 -39.19 8.17 31.36
C ALA A 12 -39.01 6.70 30.95
N THR A 13 -38.99 6.44 29.63
CA THR A 13 -38.18 5.33 29.06
C THR A 13 -37.91 5.54 27.57
N LEU A 14 -37.28 6.66 27.19
CA LEU A 14 -36.82 6.86 25.81
C LEU A 14 -35.52 7.70 25.81
N GLY A 15 -34.37 7.07 26.05
CA GLY A 15 -33.12 7.83 26.10
C GLY A 15 -31.87 7.06 26.51
N LEU A 16 -31.58 5.89 25.91
CA LEU A 16 -30.30 5.18 26.18
C LEU A 16 -29.71 4.45 24.96
N SER A 17 -29.93 4.93 23.73
CA SER A 17 -29.52 4.20 22.51
C SER A 17 -28.39 4.84 21.69
N ILE A 18 -27.59 5.78 22.22
CA ILE A 18 -26.67 6.60 21.39
C ILE A 18 -25.17 6.30 21.54
N LEU A 19 -24.70 5.41 22.42
CA LEU A 19 -23.25 5.36 22.77
C LEU A 19 -22.46 4.12 22.32
N LEU A 20 -22.81 3.48 21.20
CA LEU A 20 -22.01 2.36 20.65
C LEU A 20 -21.53 2.59 19.21
N THR A 21 -21.31 3.84 18.79
CA THR A 21 -20.43 4.12 17.65
C THR A 21 -18.98 3.94 18.08
N GLY A 22 -18.61 2.71 18.45
CA GLY A 22 -17.22 2.30 18.51
C GLY A 22 -16.75 2.21 17.06
N CYS A 23 -16.18 3.29 16.54
CA CYS A 23 -15.31 3.20 15.38
C CYS A 23 -14.14 2.34 15.81
N SER A 24 -14.25 1.02 15.63
CA SER A 24 -13.12 0.11 15.67
C SER A 24 -12.08 0.69 14.72
N GLY A 25 -10.97 1.18 15.25
CA GLY A 25 -9.89 1.76 14.49
C GLY A 25 -9.27 0.69 13.60
N THR A 26 -9.84 0.50 12.42
CA THR A 26 -9.32 -0.41 11.41
C THR A 26 -8.07 0.25 10.83
N VAL A 27 -6.91 -0.38 11.05
CA VAL A 27 -5.66 0.04 10.38
C VAL A 27 -5.84 -0.17 8.89
N LEU A 28 -5.73 0.91 8.13
CA LEU A 28 -5.82 0.92 6.68
C LEU A 28 -4.48 0.47 6.08
N PRO A 29 -4.48 -0.26 4.95
CA PRO A 29 -3.23 -0.63 4.29
C PRO A 29 -2.50 0.63 3.77
N PRO A 30 -1.16 0.61 3.68
CA PRO A 30 -0.43 1.64 2.96
C PRO A 30 -0.82 1.63 1.46
N THR A 31 -0.67 2.79 0.82
CA THR A 31 -0.93 2.93 -0.62
C THR A 31 0.36 3.28 -1.36
N PHE A 32 0.42 2.93 -2.65
CA PHE A 32 1.62 3.10 -3.47
C PHE A 32 1.27 3.79 -4.78
N SER A 33 2.15 4.69 -5.24
CA SER A 33 2.02 5.36 -6.53
C SER A 33 3.37 5.51 -7.21
N ALA A 34 3.39 5.41 -8.54
CA ALA A 34 4.59 5.64 -9.31
C ALA A 34 4.97 7.13 -9.26
N GLN A 35 6.22 7.42 -8.91
CA GLN A 35 6.76 8.79 -8.91
C GLN A 35 7.66 9.05 -10.13
N GLY A 36 8.35 8.02 -10.62
CA GLY A 36 9.21 8.13 -11.79
C GLY A 36 10.08 6.90 -12.00
N VAL A 37 10.87 6.95 -13.07
CA VAL A 37 11.79 5.87 -13.45
C VAL A 37 13.16 6.46 -13.74
N ARG A 38 14.20 5.79 -13.28
CA ARG A 38 15.60 6.16 -13.50
C ARG A 38 16.33 4.99 -14.13
N GLU A 39 16.92 5.21 -15.30
CA GLU A 39 17.93 4.30 -15.83
C GLU A 39 19.25 4.53 -15.08
N MET A 40 19.90 3.46 -14.65
CA MET A 40 21.15 3.58 -13.89
C MET A 40 22.37 3.13 -14.68
N GLU A 41 22.34 1.92 -15.24
CA GLU A 41 23.52 1.35 -15.88
C GLU A 41 23.11 0.23 -16.84
N THR A 42 23.76 0.19 -18.00
CA THR A 42 23.65 -0.90 -18.97
C THR A 42 24.97 -1.65 -19.04
N LEU A 43 24.96 -2.94 -18.71
CA LEU A 43 26.13 -3.83 -18.72
C LEU A 43 25.74 -5.17 -19.36
N ASP A 44 26.57 -5.67 -20.27
CA ASP A 44 26.41 -6.99 -20.90
C ASP A 44 25.02 -7.22 -21.53
N GLY A 45 24.43 -6.18 -22.14
CA GLY A 45 23.11 -6.26 -22.75
C GLY A 45 21.96 -6.35 -21.75
N ARG A 46 22.19 -5.96 -20.48
CA ARG A 46 21.18 -5.82 -19.44
C ARG A 46 21.20 -4.41 -18.88
N THR A 47 20.03 -3.84 -18.68
CA THR A 47 19.85 -2.49 -18.15
C THR A 47 19.23 -2.57 -16.77
N ARG A 48 19.88 -1.95 -15.78
CA ARG A 48 19.30 -1.78 -14.45
C ARG A 48 18.44 -0.53 -14.44
N VAL A 49 17.14 -0.74 -14.28
CA VAL A 49 16.12 0.29 -14.16
C VAL A 49 15.70 0.38 -12.71
N VAL A 50 15.52 1.60 -12.20
CA VAL A 50 15.01 1.85 -10.85
C VAL A 50 13.70 2.61 -10.93
N PHE A 51 12.65 2.00 -10.38
CA PHE A 51 11.34 2.60 -10.23
C PHE A 51 11.27 3.30 -8.87
N VAL A 52 10.94 4.59 -8.90
CA VAL A 52 10.75 5.40 -7.69
C VAL A 52 9.28 5.33 -7.32
N VAL A 53 8.99 4.79 -6.14
CA VAL A 53 7.64 4.56 -5.63
C VAL A 53 7.40 5.44 -4.43
N ASN A 54 6.28 6.15 -4.44
CA ASN A 54 5.81 6.88 -3.27
C ASN A 54 4.87 5.98 -2.46
N ALA A 55 5.28 5.60 -1.26
CA ALA A 55 4.44 4.90 -0.30
C ALA A 55 3.78 5.91 0.64
N THR A 56 2.50 5.75 0.93
CA THR A 56 1.75 6.61 1.84
C THR A 56 1.14 5.79 2.96
N ASN A 57 1.35 6.23 4.20
CA ASN A 57 0.71 5.68 5.37
C ASN A 57 -0.50 6.55 5.77
N PRO A 58 -1.73 6.08 5.56
CA PRO A 58 -2.94 6.82 5.93
C PRO A 58 -3.26 6.74 7.44
N ASN A 59 -2.45 6.05 8.25
CA ASN A 59 -2.71 5.81 9.66
C ASN A 59 -1.83 6.72 10.53
N ARG A 60 -2.22 6.88 11.80
CA ARG A 60 -1.46 7.66 12.78
C ARG A 60 -0.19 6.94 13.21
N GLU A 61 -0.29 5.63 13.37
CA GLU A 61 0.81 4.79 13.82
C GLU A 61 1.77 4.50 12.66
N PRO A 62 3.09 4.43 12.92
CA PRO A 62 4.06 4.07 11.90
C PRO A 62 3.85 2.63 11.40
N ILE A 63 4.10 2.41 10.12
CA ILE A 63 3.97 1.09 9.47
C ILE A 63 5.33 0.62 8.95
N PRO A 64 5.92 -0.42 9.57
CA PRO A 64 7.08 -1.10 9.02
C PRO A 64 6.72 -1.88 7.75
N LEU A 65 7.48 -1.65 6.67
CA LEU A 65 7.40 -2.44 5.43
C LEU A 65 8.48 -3.52 5.47
N GLU A 66 8.10 -4.78 5.28
CA GLU A 66 9.03 -5.90 5.42
C GLU A 66 9.53 -6.41 4.07
N ARG A 67 8.61 -6.66 3.14
CA ARG A 67 8.91 -7.35 1.89
C ARG A 67 8.01 -6.86 0.77
N VAL A 68 8.60 -6.64 -0.39
CA VAL A 68 7.93 -6.33 -1.65
C VAL A 68 8.25 -7.47 -2.60
N GLU A 69 7.21 -8.13 -3.08
CA GLU A 69 7.26 -9.14 -4.14
C GLU A 69 6.60 -8.52 -5.36
N TYR A 70 7.30 -8.47 -6.50
CA TYR A 70 6.83 -7.71 -7.67
C TYR A 70 7.32 -8.30 -8.99
N SER A 71 6.50 -8.10 -10.01
CA SER A 71 6.77 -8.41 -11.40
C SER A 71 6.68 -7.14 -12.24
N VAL A 72 7.54 -7.02 -13.24
CA VAL A 72 7.59 -5.88 -14.15
C VAL A 72 7.23 -6.35 -15.55
N ALA A 73 6.25 -5.69 -16.16
CA ALA A 73 5.95 -5.80 -17.58
C ALA A 73 6.36 -4.53 -18.31
N ILE A 74 6.92 -4.69 -19.51
CA ILE A 74 7.21 -3.61 -20.46
C ILE A 74 6.44 -3.90 -21.74
N ASP A 75 5.67 -2.92 -22.22
CA ASP A 75 4.79 -3.06 -23.39
C ASP A 75 3.90 -4.32 -23.35
N GLY A 76 3.43 -4.67 -22.14
CA GLY A 76 2.57 -5.84 -21.89
C GLY A 76 3.30 -7.19 -21.79
N GLY A 77 4.62 -7.23 -22.02
CA GLY A 77 5.43 -8.44 -21.81
C GLY A 77 6.09 -8.46 -20.45
N TRP A 78 5.92 -9.53 -19.67
CA TRP A 78 6.64 -9.73 -18.40
C TRP A 78 8.14 -9.91 -18.66
N VAL A 79 8.98 -9.07 -18.05
CA VAL A 79 10.43 -9.05 -18.29
C VAL A 79 11.26 -9.30 -17.03
N TYR A 80 10.67 -9.14 -15.86
CA TYR A 80 11.39 -9.26 -14.58
C TYR A 80 10.44 -9.66 -13.45
N GLU A 81 10.95 -10.42 -12.50
CA GLU A 81 10.32 -10.72 -11.21
C GLU A 81 11.38 -10.55 -10.12
N GLY A 82 10.99 -10.01 -8.96
CA GLY A 82 11.91 -9.76 -7.88
C GLY A 82 11.27 -9.72 -6.51
N VAL A 83 12.11 -9.94 -5.50
CA VAL A 83 11.78 -9.77 -4.10
C VAL A 83 12.77 -8.81 -3.47
N ARG A 84 12.28 -7.82 -2.72
CA ARG A 84 13.10 -6.84 -2.00
C ARG A 84 12.54 -6.61 -0.60
N SER A 85 13.41 -6.26 0.32
CA SER A 85 13.02 -5.68 1.60
C SER A 85 13.16 -4.17 1.49
N PRO A 86 12.07 -3.39 1.63
CA PRO A 86 12.16 -1.93 1.66
C PRO A 86 12.97 -1.43 2.86
N GLU A 87 13.09 -2.25 3.91
CA GLU A 87 13.76 -1.94 5.19
C GLU A 87 13.38 -0.55 5.72
N SER A 88 12.13 -0.16 5.50
CA SER A 88 11.64 1.18 5.72
C SER A 88 10.40 1.17 6.60
N THR A 89 10.31 2.14 7.48
CA THR A 89 9.13 2.38 8.30
C THR A 89 8.46 3.65 7.84
N LEU A 90 7.23 3.54 7.34
CA LEU A 90 6.43 4.69 6.94
C LEU A 90 5.95 5.44 8.19
N PRO A 91 6.36 6.71 8.38
CA PRO A 91 5.85 7.49 9.49
C PRO A 91 4.34 7.67 9.39
N GLY A 92 3.68 7.90 10.53
CA GLY A 92 2.25 8.16 10.57
C GLY A 92 1.84 9.38 9.74
N TYR A 93 0.74 9.26 9.00
CA TYR A 93 0.18 10.30 8.13
C TYR A 93 1.21 10.94 7.20
N SER A 94 2.14 10.13 6.70
CA SER A 94 3.26 10.60 5.90
C SER A 94 3.42 9.76 4.64
N SER A 95 4.23 10.29 3.72
CA SER A 95 4.64 9.59 2.52
C SER A 95 6.15 9.53 2.45
N GLN A 96 6.68 8.43 1.90
CA GLN A 96 8.11 8.23 1.74
C GLN A 96 8.39 7.58 0.39
N LEU A 97 9.47 8.03 -0.25
CA LEU A 97 9.97 7.42 -1.48
C LEU A 97 10.83 6.20 -1.14
N PHE A 98 10.66 5.14 -1.92
CA PHE A 98 11.57 4.01 -1.95
C PHE A 98 11.80 3.55 -3.39
N GLU A 99 12.86 2.78 -3.59
CA GLU A 99 13.34 2.39 -4.91
C GLU A 99 13.14 0.88 -5.12
N ILE A 100 12.54 0.52 -6.25
CA ILE A 100 12.38 -0.86 -6.69
C ILE A 100 13.25 -1.08 -7.94
N PRO A 101 14.32 -1.88 -7.88
CA PRO A 101 15.17 -2.14 -9.03
C PRO A 101 14.65 -3.28 -9.90
N ALA A 102 14.79 -3.18 -11.21
CA ALA A 102 14.62 -4.30 -12.14
C ALA A 102 15.82 -4.39 -13.07
N VAL A 103 16.17 -5.61 -13.47
CA VAL A 103 17.20 -5.86 -14.47
C VAL A 103 16.49 -6.35 -15.73
N ILE A 104 16.52 -5.56 -16.77
CA ILE A 104 15.76 -5.79 -18.00
C ILE A 104 16.74 -6.08 -19.13
N GLY A 105 16.43 -7.04 -20.00
CA GLY A 105 17.25 -7.31 -21.19
C GLY A 105 17.17 -6.17 -22.19
N ALA A 106 18.28 -5.88 -22.89
CA ALA A 106 18.35 -4.81 -23.88
C ALA A 106 17.32 -4.96 -25.01
N ASP A 107 16.92 -6.20 -25.36
CA ASP A 107 15.91 -6.45 -26.38
C ASP A 107 14.53 -5.88 -26.01
N SER A 108 14.23 -5.81 -24.70
CA SER A 108 12.97 -5.27 -24.17
C SER A 108 12.98 -3.74 -24.09
N LEU A 109 14.15 -3.12 -24.05
CA LEU A 109 14.32 -1.66 -23.96
C LEU A 109 15.01 -1.16 -25.23
N ARG A 110 14.23 -0.86 -26.28
CA ARG A 110 14.80 -0.26 -27.49
C ARG A 110 15.09 1.23 -27.21
N ALA A 111 16.30 1.67 -27.49
CA ALA A 111 16.68 3.08 -27.37
C ALA A 111 15.85 3.98 -28.29
N GLY A 112 15.59 5.22 -27.86
CA GLY A 112 14.92 6.25 -28.65
C GLY A 112 13.39 6.07 -28.77
N ARG A 113 12.78 5.25 -27.91
CA ARG A 113 11.33 5.13 -27.80
C ARG A 113 10.84 5.27 -26.37
N VAL A 114 9.59 5.69 -26.26
CA VAL A 114 8.83 5.58 -25.02
C VAL A 114 8.29 4.14 -24.93
N ALA A 115 8.52 3.48 -23.80
CA ALA A 115 7.97 2.18 -23.47
C ALA A 115 6.98 2.31 -22.32
N SER A 116 5.86 1.61 -22.39
CA SER A 116 4.91 1.53 -21.29
C SER A 116 5.39 0.48 -20.28
N TYR A 117 5.19 0.73 -19.00
CA TYR A 117 5.49 -0.25 -17.95
C TYR A 117 4.31 -0.46 -17.03
N MET A 118 4.25 -1.67 -16.47
CA MET A 118 3.34 -2.04 -15.40
C MET A 118 4.13 -2.84 -14.36
N ILE A 119 3.88 -2.57 -13.09
CA ILE A 119 4.43 -3.30 -11.96
C ILE A 119 3.27 -3.80 -11.13
N ASP A 120 3.22 -5.12 -10.96
CA ASP A 120 2.24 -5.81 -10.14
C ASP A 120 2.93 -6.57 -9.02
N GLY A 121 2.33 -6.57 -7.84
CA GLY A 121 2.90 -7.25 -6.70
C GLY A 121 2.14 -7.03 -5.41
N SER A 122 2.79 -7.37 -4.30
CA SER A 122 2.31 -7.08 -2.97
C SER A 122 3.42 -6.62 -2.04
N VAL A 123 3.04 -5.85 -1.03
CA VAL A 123 3.91 -5.37 0.02
C VAL A 123 3.42 -5.91 1.36
N LYS A 124 4.23 -6.74 2.00
CA LYS A 124 4.04 -7.21 3.37
C LYS A 124 4.40 -6.11 4.35
N TYR A 125 3.54 -5.91 5.33
CA TYR A 125 3.70 -4.86 6.33
C TYR A 125 3.23 -5.31 7.72
N HIS A 126 3.72 -4.61 8.74
CA HIS A 126 3.37 -4.90 10.12
C HIS A 126 2.26 -3.97 10.60
N ILE A 127 1.22 -4.55 11.21
CA ILE A 127 0.20 -3.77 11.91
C ILE A 127 0.68 -3.56 13.35
N PRO A 128 0.77 -2.31 13.83
CA PRO A 128 1.23 -2.05 15.19
C PRO A 128 0.22 -2.55 16.23
N GLY A 129 0.73 -3.09 17.34
CA GLY A 129 -0.05 -3.42 18.52
C GLY A 129 0.19 -4.84 19.04
N PRO A 130 0.10 -5.07 20.36
CA PRO A 130 0.60 -6.32 20.97
C PRO A 130 -0.07 -7.60 20.44
N LEU A 131 -1.37 -7.56 20.19
CA LEU A 131 -2.07 -8.72 19.63
C LEU A 131 -1.71 -8.94 18.15
N ALA A 132 -1.56 -7.85 17.39
CA ALA A 132 -1.21 -7.95 15.98
C ALA A 132 0.20 -8.52 15.82
N GLU A 133 1.14 -8.10 16.66
CA GLU A 133 2.51 -8.64 16.73
C GLU A 133 2.51 -10.15 17.04
N VAL A 134 1.79 -10.59 18.08
CA VAL A 134 1.69 -12.02 18.41
C VAL A 134 1.11 -12.85 17.26
N LEU A 135 0.08 -12.33 16.57
CA LEU A 135 -0.53 -13.02 15.42
C LEU A 135 0.40 -13.04 14.21
N TYR A 136 1.21 -12.01 14.05
CA TYR A 136 2.21 -11.92 12.99
C TYR A 136 3.35 -12.91 13.24
N ASP A 137 3.93 -12.92 14.45
CA ASP A 137 5.02 -13.82 14.85
C ASP A 137 4.62 -15.30 14.80
N ALA A 138 3.33 -15.59 14.97
CA ALA A 138 2.77 -16.94 14.83
C ALA A 138 2.42 -17.33 13.38
N ASP A 139 2.73 -16.48 12.39
CA ASP A 139 2.33 -16.60 10.97
C ASP A 139 0.81 -16.78 10.76
N LEU A 140 0.00 -16.42 11.75
CA LEU A 140 -1.46 -16.55 11.70
C LEU A 140 -2.11 -15.40 10.92
N ARG A 141 -1.42 -14.25 10.86
CA ARG A 141 -1.89 -13.08 10.12
C ARG A 141 -0.71 -12.26 9.59
N VAL A 142 -0.47 -12.34 8.29
CA VAL A 142 0.53 -11.55 7.57
C VAL A 142 -0.19 -10.54 6.66
N PRO A 143 -0.30 -9.26 7.07
CA PRO A 143 -0.95 -8.23 6.27
C PRO A 143 -0.19 -7.93 4.98
N GLU A 144 -0.94 -7.81 3.88
CA GLU A 144 -0.41 -7.46 2.56
C GLU A 144 -1.21 -6.31 1.95
N ALA A 145 -0.50 -5.38 1.30
CA ALA A 145 -1.08 -4.31 0.51
C ALA A 145 -0.74 -4.51 -0.96
N PRO A 146 -1.69 -4.35 -1.89
CA PRO A 146 -1.42 -4.52 -3.31
C PRO A 146 -0.50 -3.42 -3.82
N LEU A 147 0.45 -3.80 -4.67
CA LEU A 147 1.31 -2.89 -5.42
C LEU A 147 0.89 -2.97 -6.88
N HIS A 148 0.31 -1.89 -7.40
CA HIS A 148 -0.04 -1.76 -8.80
C HIS A 148 0.42 -0.40 -9.30
N LEU A 149 1.42 -0.39 -10.16
CA LEU A 149 2.04 0.83 -10.68
C LEU A 149 2.05 0.77 -12.19
N GLU A 150 1.73 1.89 -12.83
CA GLU A 150 1.79 2.02 -14.28
C GLU A 150 2.49 3.32 -14.65
N GLY A 151 3.08 3.36 -15.83
CA GLY A 151 3.62 4.59 -16.38
C GLY A 151 4.35 4.37 -17.70
N SER A 152 5.19 5.33 -18.05
CA SER A 152 6.07 5.26 -19.20
C SER A 152 7.51 5.50 -18.82
N ILE A 153 8.41 4.81 -19.52
CA ILE A 153 9.85 5.02 -19.48
C ILE A 153 10.23 5.67 -20.81
N ASP A 154 10.85 6.84 -20.75
CA ASP A 154 11.49 7.43 -21.92
C ASP A 154 12.92 6.89 -22.00
N LEU A 155 13.17 5.99 -22.95
CA LEU A 155 14.48 5.39 -23.20
C LEU A 155 15.29 6.27 -24.18
N GLY A 156 15.15 7.59 -24.03
CA GLY A 156 15.54 8.60 -25.01
C GLY A 156 17.03 8.96 -24.98
N GLN A 157 17.70 8.54 -26.06
CA GLN A 157 19.05 8.88 -26.59
C GLN A 157 20.26 8.47 -25.74
#